data_AF-A0A9P6MBZ2-F1
#
_entry.id   AF-A0A9P6MBZ2-F1
#
_cell.length_a   1.000
_cell.length_b   1.000
_cell.length_c   1.000
_cell.angle_alpha   90.00
_cell.angle_beta   90.00
_cell.angle_gamma   90.00
#
_symmetry.space_group_name_H-M   'P 1'
#
loop_
_entity.id
_entity.type
_entity.pdbx_description
1 polymer ?
#
loop_
_entity_poly.entity_id
_entity_poly.type
_entity_poly.pdbx_seq_one_letter_code
_entity_poly.pdbx_strand_id
1 'polypeptide(L)'
;MNETPLQAFRAESSSKVINVPSRHDHKTRQHIVLLRDIQQYFEHIKGIMNGNTTVLFLTDDNFEYLQPLRIAYHAGVILEVLTGNKGQGSSDHTRVSNSSMDSQQHPSTSSGQVSRNAPSSGSVLDGSHSISGNSDALRFTEIYENDQALVLHSQASPSETQTPQHPASTSHPPTLNHSSTAPTEEKSNNTYEAQLRPLQQQIHNIMKEIQQMNHQIQQTDQRAHQQQQHIEKIGQQTNPQQQHIEETRQQQQQQIDDILQQIQIANQHGYKMMQQIRALSQAEYQHKELSEQQVRRMVVQCMQESFQLQKQESDHLMLIKYRTQALLGTPFRELSIPRLFIVLPKARGVVDKDGRSCSLQFLLYYLCECGTHTMNKSSKGIHEVHMTEHPGYDLDNHSTFFGKYGLYLLAMMYMIKYGAVAAGRAVPPLLNFRVAKGIDTDKQHLNRLVDETISCLEDALRLNNNDVHSTRHSEFNPSESTHMESYLKTMEDGSVFSNLYPTTTQDRECVWICSKHRREYHESTMQQLKEYIIANDGKFNTEAGKTNITIESDALANRFYDAMGKVRWIQSLNNQWSLTALDLKL
;
A
#
# COMPACT_ATOMS: atom_id res chain seq x y z
N MET A 1 -31.19 27.61 -17.21
CA MET A 1 -29.86 27.71 -16.56
C MET A 1 -29.29 26.32 -16.57
N ASN A 2 -28.15 26.08 -17.24
CA ASN A 2 -27.52 24.76 -17.20
C ASN A 2 -26.86 24.62 -15.83
N GLU A 3 -27.35 23.69 -15.01
CA GLU A 3 -26.72 23.38 -13.74
C GLU A 3 -25.30 22.89 -13.99
N THR A 4 -24.34 23.50 -13.31
CA THR A 4 -22.94 23.09 -13.42
C THR A 4 -22.78 21.76 -12.68
N PRO A 5 -22.30 20.68 -13.34
CA PRO A 5 -22.19 19.40 -12.68
C PRO A 5 -21.22 19.47 -11.51
N LEU A 6 -21.57 18.80 -10.41
CA LEU A 6 -20.79 18.79 -9.17
C LEU A 6 -20.09 17.43 -9.01
N GLN A 7 -18.81 17.44 -8.67
CA GLN A 7 -18.04 16.25 -8.33
C GLN A 7 -18.07 16.01 -6.82
N ALA A 8 -18.45 14.82 -6.39
CA ALA A 8 -18.43 14.43 -4.99
C ALA A 8 -17.03 13.94 -4.57
N PHE A 9 -16.58 14.38 -3.40
CA PHE A 9 -15.34 13.97 -2.73
C PHE A 9 -15.58 13.61 -1.27
N ARG A 10 -14.81 12.70 -0.69
CA ARG A 10 -14.73 12.50 0.77
C ARG A 10 -13.29 12.22 1.19
N ALA A 11 -12.94 12.53 2.45
CA ALA A 11 -11.66 12.08 3.00
C ALA A 11 -11.73 10.60 3.39
N GLU A 12 -10.62 9.87 3.33
CA GLU A 12 -10.55 8.41 3.64
C GLU A 12 -11.15 8.07 5.02
N SER A 13 -10.93 8.91 6.02
CA SER A 13 -11.44 8.73 7.38
C SER A 13 -12.78 9.43 7.67
N SER A 14 -13.40 10.06 6.67
CA SER A 14 -14.61 10.88 6.87
C SER A 14 -15.81 10.35 6.09
N SER A 15 -16.96 10.25 6.76
CA SER A 15 -18.25 9.98 6.12
C SER A 15 -18.82 11.22 5.41
N LYS A 16 -18.25 12.41 5.61
CA LYS A 16 -18.75 13.66 5.02
C LYS A 16 -18.37 13.76 3.55
N VAL A 17 -19.38 13.83 2.69
CA VAL A 17 -19.21 14.08 1.25
C VAL A 17 -19.27 15.58 0.96
N ILE A 18 -18.34 16.07 0.15
CA ILE A 18 -18.22 17.46 -0.28
C ILE A 18 -18.36 17.51 -1.79
N ASN A 19 -19.28 18.35 -2.28
CA ASN A 19 -19.53 18.53 -3.71
C ASN A 19 -18.76 19.77 -4.21
N VAL A 20 -17.84 19.57 -5.14
CA VAL A 20 -17.02 20.63 -5.74
C VAL A 20 -17.50 20.88 -7.18
N PRO A 21 -17.79 22.12 -7.59
CA PRO A 21 -18.22 22.42 -8.95
C PRO A 21 -17.18 22.03 -10.00
N SER A 22 -17.63 21.33 -11.05
CA SER A 22 -16.80 21.10 -12.24
C SER A 22 -16.81 22.31 -13.16
N ARG A 23 -15.85 22.40 -14.08
CA ARG A 23 -15.77 23.44 -15.11
C ARG A 23 -15.59 22.80 -16.47
N HIS A 24 -16.08 23.43 -17.53
CA HIS A 24 -15.80 22.97 -18.88
C HIS A 24 -14.40 23.47 -19.31
N ASP A 25 -13.48 22.54 -19.58
CA ASP A 25 -12.12 22.86 -20.01
C ASP A 25 -12.06 23.02 -21.53
N HIS A 26 -11.63 24.19 -22.00
CA HIS A 26 -11.59 24.48 -23.44
C HIS A 26 -10.50 23.71 -24.19
N LYS A 27 -9.42 23.28 -23.50
CA LYS A 27 -8.33 22.51 -24.12
C LYS A 27 -8.76 21.06 -24.34
N THR A 28 -9.22 20.41 -23.28
CA THR A 28 -9.59 18.98 -23.32
C THR A 28 -11.04 18.74 -23.74
N ARG A 29 -11.87 19.79 -23.89
CA ARG A 29 -13.29 19.73 -24.28
C ARG A 29 -14.16 18.87 -23.36
N GLN A 30 -13.75 18.67 -22.10
CA GLN A 30 -14.44 17.87 -21.09
C GLN A 30 -14.64 18.65 -19.79
N HIS A 31 -15.51 18.13 -18.92
CA HIS A 31 -15.65 18.67 -17.57
C HIS A 31 -14.45 18.24 -16.70
N ILE A 32 -13.95 19.18 -15.91
CA ILE A 32 -12.79 19.01 -15.04
C ILE A 32 -13.06 19.55 -13.63
N VAL A 33 -12.24 19.13 -12.67
CA VAL A 33 -12.17 19.75 -11.34
C VAL A 33 -10.74 20.20 -11.10
N LEU A 34 -10.55 21.45 -10.69
CA LEU A 34 -9.23 22.01 -10.38
C LEU A 34 -8.75 21.52 -9.03
N LEU A 35 -7.46 21.14 -8.92
CA LEU A 35 -6.89 20.71 -7.65
C LEU A 35 -7.03 21.79 -6.56
N ARG A 36 -6.86 23.07 -6.94
CA ARG A 36 -7.04 24.21 -6.03
C ARG A 36 -8.46 24.26 -5.43
N ASP A 37 -9.49 23.93 -6.21
CA ASP A 37 -10.87 23.94 -5.74
C ASP A 37 -11.11 22.79 -4.74
N ILE A 38 -10.43 21.65 -4.91
CA ILE A 38 -10.47 20.53 -3.95
C ILE A 38 -9.70 20.90 -2.67
N GLN A 39 -8.54 21.54 -2.79
CA GLN A 39 -7.70 21.95 -1.66
C GLN A 39 -8.36 22.96 -0.71
N GLN A 40 -9.39 23.68 -1.16
CA GLN A 40 -10.19 24.55 -0.29
C GLN A 40 -10.95 23.77 0.80
N TYR A 41 -11.23 22.50 0.55
CA TYR A 41 -12.01 21.64 1.46
C TYR A 41 -11.17 20.56 2.14
N PHE A 42 -10.05 20.17 1.53
CA PHE A 42 -9.16 19.13 2.03
C PHE A 42 -7.73 19.69 2.08
N GLU A 43 -7.23 19.99 3.28
CA GLU A 43 -5.85 20.40 3.44
C GLU A 43 -4.89 19.21 3.26
N HIS A 44 -3.68 19.46 2.76
CA HIS A 44 -2.60 18.45 2.62
C HIS A 44 -3.00 17.23 1.79
N ILE A 45 -3.67 17.47 0.65
CA ILE A 45 -4.00 16.41 -0.31
C ILE A 45 -2.71 15.73 -0.78
N LYS A 46 -2.64 14.44 -0.52
CA LYS A 46 -1.62 13.52 -1.01
C LYS A 46 -2.02 12.89 -2.35
N GLY A 47 -3.30 12.57 -2.50
CA GLY A 47 -3.80 11.93 -3.71
C GLY A 47 -5.32 11.91 -3.76
N ILE A 48 -5.83 11.52 -4.91
CA ILE A 48 -7.26 11.34 -5.16
C ILE A 48 -7.45 9.92 -5.70
N MET A 49 -8.42 9.18 -5.18
CA MET A 49 -8.71 7.80 -5.58
C MET A 49 -10.16 7.64 -6.04
N ASN A 50 -10.38 6.69 -6.94
CA ASN A 50 -11.68 6.19 -7.34
C ASN A 50 -11.69 4.69 -7.05
N GLY A 51 -12.25 4.30 -5.90
CA GLY A 51 -12.07 2.96 -5.34
C GLY A 51 -10.58 2.68 -5.13
N ASN A 52 -10.07 1.58 -5.71
CA ASN A 52 -8.67 1.18 -5.56
C ASN A 52 -7.72 1.77 -6.62
N THR A 53 -8.19 2.75 -7.41
CA THR A 53 -7.40 3.34 -8.51
C THR A 53 -7.10 4.81 -8.23
N THR A 54 -5.83 5.22 -8.34
CA THR A 54 -5.45 6.63 -8.26
C THR A 54 -5.98 7.41 -9.46
N VAL A 55 -6.64 8.54 -9.20
CA VAL A 55 -7.07 9.49 -10.24
C VAL A 55 -5.88 10.35 -10.63
N LEU A 56 -5.41 10.20 -11.86
CA LEU A 56 -4.27 10.95 -12.39
C LEU A 56 -4.67 12.37 -12.81
N PHE A 57 -3.73 13.31 -12.70
CA PHE A 57 -3.88 14.64 -13.29
C PHE A 57 -3.83 14.56 -14.81
N LEU A 58 -4.59 15.43 -15.47
CA LEU A 58 -4.59 15.50 -16.93
C LEU A 58 -3.25 16.02 -17.46
N THR A 59 -2.74 15.36 -18.50
CA THR A 59 -1.55 15.75 -19.26
C THR A 59 -1.91 16.17 -20.68
N ASP A 60 -1.03 16.93 -21.34
CA ASP A 60 -1.16 17.20 -22.78
C ASP A 60 -0.56 16.07 -23.64
N ASP A 61 -0.52 16.28 -24.96
CA ASP A 61 0.03 15.33 -25.94
C ASP A 61 1.54 15.07 -25.75
N ASN A 62 2.23 15.93 -25.01
CA ASN A 62 3.65 15.81 -24.66
C ASN A 62 3.86 15.15 -23.28
N PHE A 63 2.81 14.65 -22.63
CA PHE A 63 2.84 14.09 -21.27
C PHE A 63 3.18 15.10 -20.17
N GLU A 64 3.10 16.40 -20.47
CA GLU A 64 3.28 17.45 -19.47
C GLU A 64 1.98 17.70 -18.71
N TYR A 65 2.05 17.88 -17.40
CA TYR A 65 0.86 18.16 -16.60
C TYR A 65 0.24 19.50 -16.99
N LEU A 66 -1.07 19.49 -17.30
CA LEU A 66 -1.80 20.69 -17.66
C LEU A 66 -1.86 21.65 -16.48
N GLN A 67 -1.38 22.90 -16.65
CA GLN A 67 -1.42 23.94 -15.61
C GLN A 67 -2.60 24.92 -15.79
N PRO A 68 -3.43 25.17 -14.76
CA PRO A 68 -3.37 24.61 -13.40
C PRO A 68 -3.73 23.12 -13.32
N LEU A 69 -3.15 22.40 -12.35
CA LEU A 69 -3.42 20.98 -12.10
C LEU A 69 -4.92 20.71 -11.96
N ARG A 70 -5.39 19.69 -12.68
CA ARG A 70 -6.81 19.35 -12.79
C ARG A 70 -7.01 17.87 -13.09
N ILE A 71 -8.15 17.33 -12.66
CA ILE A 71 -8.57 15.96 -12.95
C ILE A 71 -9.84 15.98 -13.82
N ALA A 72 -10.09 14.88 -14.52
CA ALA A 72 -11.36 14.69 -15.22
C ALA A 72 -12.54 14.62 -14.24
N TYR A 73 -13.71 15.05 -14.68
CA TYR A 73 -14.96 14.85 -13.94
C TYR A 73 -15.42 13.39 -14.06
N HIS A 74 -15.79 12.78 -12.93
CA HIS A 74 -16.29 11.42 -12.80
C HIS A 74 -17.76 11.44 -12.34
N ALA A 75 -18.67 11.43 -13.30
CA ALA A 75 -20.11 11.55 -13.07
C ALA A 75 -20.65 10.43 -12.16
N GLY A 76 -21.35 10.81 -11.08
CA GLY A 76 -22.00 9.88 -10.16
C GLY A 76 -21.05 9.11 -9.24
N VAL A 77 -19.76 9.44 -9.23
CA VAL A 77 -18.74 8.77 -8.40
C VAL A 77 -18.33 9.69 -7.24
N ILE A 78 -18.13 9.12 -6.06
CA ILE A 78 -17.50 9.82 -4.92
C ILE A 78 -16.01 9.49 -4.95
N LEU A 79 -15.17 10.49 -5.13
CA LEU A 79 -13.72 10.33 -5.13
C LEU A 79 -13.17 10.45 -3.71
N GLU A 80 -12.24 9.58 -3.35
CA GLU A 80 -11.60 9.58 -2.04
C GLU A 80 -10.35 10.44 -2.06
N VAL A 81 -10.24 11.38 -1.12
CA VAL A 81 -9.11 12.29 -0.97
C VAL A 81 -8.22 11.75 0.14
N LEU A 82 -7.01 11.35 -0.22
CA LEU A 82 -5.98 10.95 0.73
C LEU A 82 -5.37 12.22 1.31
N THR A 83 -5.57 12.46 2.60
CA THR A 83 -4.96 13.60 3.31
C THR A 83 -3.79 13.12 4.15
N GLY A 84 -2.71 13.90 4.19
CA GLY A 84 -1.66 13.64 5.17
C GLY A 84 -2.18 13.93 6.57
N ASN A 85 -2.14 12.95 7.48
CA ASN A 85 -2.28 13.25 8.91
C ASN A 85 -1.23 14.31 9.25
N LYS A 86 -1.68 15.54 9.54
CA LYS A 86 -0.88 16.47 10.34
C LYS A 86 -0.61 15.68 11.61
N GLY A 87 0.64 15.29 11.84
CA GLY A 87 1.01 14.64 13.08
C GLY A 87 0.38 15.45 14.20
N GLN A 88 -0.43 14.79 15.05
CA GLN A 88 -0.81 15.35 16.34
C GLN A 88 0.51 15.52 17.09
N GLY A 89 1.16 16.66 16.87
CA GLY A 89 2.22 17.15 17.71
C GLY A 89 1.60 17.35 19.07
N SER A 90 2.00 16.48 20.00
CA SER A 90 1.88 16.73 21.43
C SER A 90 2.37 18.16 21.68
N SER A 91 1.46 19.01 22.13
CA SER A 91 1.74 20.40 22.42
C SER A 91 2.52 20.48 23.73
N ASP A 92 3.83 20.64 23.63
CA ASP A 92 4.66 21.18 24.72
C ASP A 92 5.55 22.31 24.20
N HIS A 93 5.12 23.52 24.56
CA HIS A 93 5.88 24.70 24.98
C HIS A 93 7.01 25.35 24.13
N THR A 94 6.80 26.65 23.91
CA THR A 94 7.75 27.79 24.04
C THR A 94 8.19 28.51 22.77
N ARG A 95 7.85 29.80 22.81
CA ARG A 95 8.18 30.91 21.94
C ARG A 95 9.67 31.26 22.01
N VAL A 96 10.42 31.09 20.92
CA VAL A 96 11.63 31.88 20.63
C VAL A 96 11.68 32.18 19.14
N SER A 97 11.76 33.47 18.81
CA SER A 97 11.93 34.01 17.48
C SER A 97 13.37 33.84 16.98
N ASN A 98 13.57 33.49 15.70
CA ASN A 98 14.45 34.23 14.78
C ASN A 98 14.49 33.67 13.35
N SER A 99 14.23 34.59 12.41
CA SER A 99 14.82 34.84 11.08
C SER A 99 15.29 33.71 10.13
N SER A 100 14.63 33.70 8.96
CA SER A 100 15.18 33.88 7.60
C SER A 100 15.80 32.71 6.82
N MET A 101 15.47 32.75 5.52
CA MET A 101 16.07 32.13 4.32
C MET A 101 15.71 30.68 3.94
N ASP A 102 14.77 30.63 2.98
CA ASP A 102 14.99 30.15 1.60
C ASP A 102 14.85 28.66 1.25
N SER A 103 14.37 28.49 0.01
CA SER A 103 14.35 27.29 -0.84
C SER A 103 13.17 26.31 -0.75
N GLN A 104 12.48 26.31 -1.89
CA GLN A 104 11.50 25.36 -2.43
C GLN A 104 11.96 23.90 -2.32
N GLN A 105 11.01 22.99 -2.07
CA GLN A 105 10.78 21.80 -2.90
C GLN A 105 9.57 20.98 -2.40
N HIS A 106 8.72 20.60 -3.36
CA HIS A 106 7.64 19.61 -3.20
C HIS A 106 8.22 18.20 -2.99
N PRO A 107 7.44 17.26 -2.41
CA PRO A 107 7.03 16.15 -3.28
C PRO A 107 5.64 15.57 -3.04
N SER A 108 5.12 15.03 -4.13
CA SER A 108 3.92 14.20 -4.24
C SER A 108 4.19 12.76 -3.78
N THR A 109 3.16 12.22 -3.16
CA THR A 109 2.88 10.84 -2.82
C THR A 109 2.42 10.01 -4.02
N SER A 110 2.63 8.69 -3.95
CA SER A 110 1.59 7.71 -4.31
C SER A 110 1.94 6.27 -3.87
N SER A 111 1.03 5.67 -3.10
CA SER A 111 0.61 4.26 -3.14
C SER A 111 0.01 3.93 -4.53
N GLY A 112 -0.12 2.70 -5.04
CA GLY A 112 0.05 1.34 -4.53
C GLY A 112 -0.29 0.34 -5.66
N GLN A 113 -0.17 -0.97 -5.40
CA GLN A 113 -0.48 -2.05 -6.32
C GLN A 113 -1.90 -2.63 -6.13
N VAL A 114 -2.46 -3.20 -7.20
CA VAL A 114 -3.63 -4.11 -7.20
C VAL A 114 -3.28 -5.40 -7.96
N SER A 115 -3.79 -6.52 -7.44
CA SER A 115 -3.67 -7.89 -7.98
C SER A 115 -4.97 -8.35 -8.67
N ARG A 116 -4.87 -9.40 -9.50
CA ARG A 116 -5.88 -9.90 -10.46
C ARG A 116 -6.72 -11.09 -9.98
N ASN A 117 -7.85 -11.25 -10.68
CA ASN A 117 -9.02 -12.15 -10.57
C ASN A 117 -8.82 -13.64 -10.94
N ALA A 118 -9.80 -14.51 -10.60
CA ALA A 118 -10.71 -15.20 -11.54
C ALA A 118 -11.68 -16.23 -10.89
N PRO A 119 -12.91 -16.43 -11.45
CA PRO A 119 -13.66 -17.69 -11.36
C PRO A 119 -13.92 -18.34 -12.75
N SER A 120 -14.20 -19.65 -12.78
CA SER A 120 -14.39 -20.50 -13.96
C SER A 120 -15.78 -21.17 -14.01
N SER A 121 -16.37 -21.30 -15.21
CA SER A 121 -17.59 -22.09 -15.48
C SER A 121 -17.56 -22.82 -16.83
N GLY A 122 -17.96 -24.12 -16.82
CA GLY A 122 -18.56 -24.93 -17.91
C GLY A 122 -17.62 -25.87 -18.69
N SER A 123 -17.95 -27.12 -19.09
CA SER A 123 -19.14 -27.99 -18.92
C SER A 123 -18.91 -29.42 -19.51
N VAL A 124 -19.72 -30.39 -19.06
CA VAL A 124 -20.21 -31.69 -19.67
C VAL A 124 -19.26 -32.88 -19.95
N LEU A 125 -19.47 -34.01 -19.23
CA LEU A 125 -19.99 -35.30 -19.75
C LEU A 125 -20.27 -36.32 -18.63
N ASP A 126 -21.49 -36.90 -18.71
CA ASP A 126 -21.99 -38.25 -18.37
C ASP A 126 -21.67 -38.99 -17.04
N GLY A 127 -22.71 -39.64 -16.48
CA GLY A 127 -22.55 -40.72 -15.49
C GLY A 127 -23.56 -40.72 -14.35
N SER A 128 -24.74 -41.29 -14.57
CA SER A 128 -25.78 -41.58 -13.59
C SER A 128 -25.39 -42.66 -12.56
N HIS A 129 -25.50 -42.38 -11.25
CA HIS A 129 -25.89 -43.35 -10.23
C HIS A 129 -26.42 -42.64 -8.96
N SER A 130 -27.60 -43.08 -8.54
CA SER A 130 -28.35 -42.67 -7.36
C SER A 130 -27.88 -43.43 -6.12
N ILE A 131 -27.45 -42.72 -5.07
CA ILE A 131 -27.38 -43.23 -3.68
C ILE A 131 -27.78 -42.12 -2.71
N SER A 132 -28.68 -42.48 -1.80
CA SER A 132 -29.18 -41.71 -0.67
C SER A 132 -28.11 -41.45 0.40
N GLY A 133 -28.19 -40.32 1.09
CA GLY A 133 -27.48 -40.13 2.35
C GLY A 133 -27.82 -38.81 3.04
N ASN A 134 -28.69 -38.88 4.04
CA ASN A 134 -28.82 -37.88 5.11
C ASN A 134 -27.46 -37.64 5.78
N SER A 135 -27.17 -36.40 6.18
CA SER A 135 -26.88 -36.02 7.58
C SER A 135 -26.14 -34.67 7.69
N ASP A 136 -26.63 -33.83 8.59
CA ASP A 136 -25.93 -32.91 9.50
C ASP A 136 -25.25 -31.65 8.93
N ALA A 137 -25.80 -30.45 9.17
CA ALA A 137 -25.86 -29.70 10.44
C ALA A 137 -24.50 -29.16 10.91
N LEU A 138 -24.17 -27.92 10.52
CA LEU A 138 -23.32 -27.04 11.32
C LEU A 138 -23.88 -25.61 11.30
N ARG A 139 -24.58 -25.29 12.38
CA ARG A 139 -24.85 -23.92 12.85
C ARG A 139 -23.53 -23.32 13.32
N PHE A 140 -23.19 -22.13 12.84
CA PHE A 140 -22.30 -21.21 13.55
C PHE A 140 -23.16 -20.14 14.21
N THR A 141 -23.33 -20.27 15.52
CA THR A 141 -23.78 -19.19 16.40
C THR A 141 -22.54 -18.49 16.94
N GLU A 142 -22.26 -17.28 16.46
CA GLU A 142 -21.34 -16.37 17.13
C GLU A 142 -22.07 -15.69 18.28
N ILE A 143 -21.56 -15.95 19.48
CA ILE A 143 -21.94 -15.37 20.75
C ILE A 143 -21.30 -13.98 20.79
N TYR A 144 -22.13 -12.93 20.73
CA TYR A 144 -21.71 -11.59 21.16
C TYR A 144 -21.70 -11.59 22.69
N GLU A 145 -20.50 -11.58 23.27
CA GLU A 145 -20.33 -11.25 24.69
C GLU A 145 -20.60 -9.76 24.91
N ASN A 146 -21.32 -9.55 26.01
CA ASN A 146 -22.06 -8.37 26.36
C ASN A 146 -21.38 -7.80 27.61
N ASP A 147 -20.41 -6.90 27.44
CA ASP A 147 -19.79 -6.23 28.58
C ASP A 147 -20.65 -5.03 29.01
N GLN A 148 -21.55 -5.33 29.94
CA GLN A 148 -22.17 -4.34 30.81
C GLN A 148 -21.11 -3.77 31.76
N ALA A 149 -20.84 -2.47 31.63
CA ALA A 149 -20.12 -1.69 32.62
C ALA A 149 -20.96 -1.58 33.90
N LEU A 150 -20.58 -2.33 34.92
CA LEU A 150 -21.11 -2.22 36.28
C LEU A 150 -20.43 -1.04 36.97
N VAL A 151 -21.18 0.04 37.09
CA VAL A 151 -20.90 1.18 37.98
C VAL A 151 -20.97 0.67 39.41
N LEU A 152 -19.86 0.69 40.16
CA LEU A 152 -19.87 0.73 41.63
C LEU A 152 -18.60 1.40 42.17
N HIS A 153 -18.80 2.02 43.33
CA HIS A 153 -18.09 3.15 43.92
C HIS A 153 -16.59 3.01 44.22
N SER A 154 -15.86 4.12 44.05
CA SER A 154 -14.89 4.57 45.07
C SER A 154 -14.61 6.07 44.91
N GLN A 155 -15.26 6.89 45.75
CA GLN A 155 -14.90 8.28 45.95
C GLN A 155 -13.78 8.35 46.99
N ALA A 156 -12.76 9.13 46.64
CA ALA A 156 -11.68 9.53 47.50
C ALA A 156 -12.16 10.50 48.59
N SER A 157 -11.64 10.33 49.80
CA SER A 157 -11.22 11.39 50.73
C SER A 157 -10.45 10.76 51.89
N PRO A 158 -9.31 11.36 52.29
CA PRO A 158 -8.95 11.39 53.69
C PRO A 158 -8.96 12.84 54.17
N SER A 159 -9.92 13.11 55.06
CA SER A 159 -9.99 14.32 55.86
C SER A 159 -9.07 14.23 57.08
N GLU A 160 -8.63 15.41 57.47
CA GLU A 160 -7.86 15.76 58.66
C GLU A 160 -8.44 15.17 59.95
N THR A 161 -7.53 14.78 60.83
CA THR A 161 -7.79 14.31 62.18
C THR A 161 -7.81 15.51 63.14
N GLN A 162 -8.98 15.83 63.69
CA GLN A 162 -9.12 16.47 64.99
C GLN A 162 -10.02 15.61 65.88
N THR A 163 -9.61 15.53 67.14
CA THR A 163 -10.15 14.85 68.31
C THR A 163 -11.67 14.98 68.49
N PRO A 164 -12.31 13.95 69.06
CA PRO A 164 -13.16 14.22 70.22
C PRO A 164 -13.07 13.20 71.36
N GLN A 165 -13.38 13.71 72.55
CA GLN A 165 -13.47 13.04 73.83
C GLN A 165 -14.84 12.34 74.04
N HIS A 166 -14.82 11.35 74.94
CA HIS A 166 -15.92 10.77 75.75
C HIS A 166 -16.96 9.87 75.04
N PRO A 167 -17.68 8.95 75.73
CA PRO A 167 -17.80 8.76 77.19
C PRO A 167 -17.61 7.30 77.69
N ALA A 168 -17.40 7.14 79.00
CA ALA A 168 -17.75 5.92 79.73
C ALA A 168 -18.92 6.24 80.65
N SER A 169 -19.99 5.46 80.47
CA SER A 169 -21.24 5.48 81.22
C SER A 169 -21.13 4.71 82.55
N THR A 170 -21.87 5.22 83.55
CA THR A 170 -22.70 4.51 84.57
C THR A 170 -22.01 3.45 85.46
N SER A 171 -22.02 3.48 86.79
CA SER A 171 -23.08 3.75 87.80
C SER A 171 -22.40 3.73 89.21
N HIS A 172 -22.60 4.64 90.19
CA HIS A 172 -23.75 5.08 91.01
C HIS A 172 -24.11 4.21 92.25
N PRO A 173 -24.69 4.80 93.33
CA PRO A 173 -24.23 4.83 94.75
C PRO A 173 -25.15 3.95 95.66
N PRO A 174 -25.50 4.18 96.96
CA PRO A 174 -25.20 5.23 97.97
C PRO A 174 -24.93 4.73 99.43
N THR A 175 -24.57 5.65 100.33
CA THR A 175 -24.97 5.58 101.76
C THR A 175 -24.80 7.00 102.35
N LEU A 176 -25.85 7.84 102.35
CA LEU A 176 -26.86 7.98 103.41
C LEU A 176 -26.25 8.06 104.82
N ASN A 177 -25.99 9.31 105.23
CA ASN A 177 -25.88 9.72 106.62
C ASN A 177 -27.09 10.61 106.90
N HIS A 178 -27.92 10.21 107.87
CA HIS A 178 -29.02 11.01 108.40
C HIS A 178 -28.88 11.10 109.93
N SER A 179 -28.85 12.35 110.38
CA SER A 179 -29.72 12.91 111.42
C SER A 179 -29.45 12.63 112.91
N SER A 180 -29.36 13.76 113.64
CA SER A 180 -30.01 14.05 114.94
C SER A 180 -29.44 13.34 116.17
N THR A 181 -29.24 13.96 117.34
CA THR A 181 -29.78 15.20 117.93
C THR A 181 -28.94 15.50 119.19
N ALA A 182 -28.75 16.79 119.50
CA ALA A 182 -28.33 17.35 120.80
C ALA A 182 -29.40 17.05 121.90
N PRO A 183 -29.29 17.37 123.22
CA PRO A 183 -28.70 18.63 123.73
C PRO A 183 -28.10 18.67 125.17
N THR A 184 -27.48 19.82 125.48
CA THR A 184 -27.47 20.63 126.74
C THR A 184 -27.17 20.01 128.12
N GLU A 185 -26.12 20.52 128.81
CA GLU A 185 -26.19 21.38 130.04
C GLU A 185 -26.27 20.53 131.33
N GLU A 186 -25.82 20.88 132.53
CA GLU A 186 -25.18 22.04 133.17
C GLU A 186 -24.73 21.55 134.59
N LYS A 187 -23.76 22.25 135.20
CA LYS A 187 -23.65 22.61 136.65
C LYS A 187 -23.82 21.51 137.73
N SER A 188 -22.78 21.21 138.51
CA SER A 188 -22.26 21.98 139.66
C SER A 188 -23.09 21.90 140.96
N ASN A 189 -22.48 21.25 141.97
CA ASN A 189 -22.48 21.50 143.42
C ASN A 189 -23.34 20.67 144.40
N ASN A 190 -22.61 20.17 145.43
CA ASN A 190 -22.96 19.82 146.81
C ASN A 190 -23.93 18.63 146.99
N THR A 191 -23.59 17.55 147.71
CA THR A 191 -23.24 17.54 149.13
C THR A 191 -22.67 16.16 149.50
N TYR A 192 -21.51 16.16 150.15
CA TYR A 192 -20.84 15.00 150.75
C TYR A 192 -21.62 14.49 151.97
N GLU A 193 -21.82 13.18 152.09
CA GLU A 193 -21.88 12.37 153.34
C GLU A 193 -22.73 11.09 153.19
N ALA A 194 -22.35 10.20 152.28
CA ALA A 194 -22.68 8.76 152.36
C ALA A 194 -21.61 7.87 151.67
N GLN A 195 -20.38 8.40 151.57
CA GLN A 195 -19.26 7.88 150.78
C GLN A 195 -18.37 6.92 151.56
N LEU A 196 -18.75 5.64 151.71
CA LEU A 196 -17.74 4.59 151.98
C LEU A 196 -18.13 3.16 151.58
N ARG A 197 -19.40 2.89 151.22
CA ARG A 197 -19.80 1.60 150.64
C ARG A 197 -19.86 1.54 149.10
N PRO A 198 -20.21 2.62 148.35
CA PRO A 198 -20.20 2.59 146.88
C PRO A 198 -18.80 2.45 146.27
N LEU A 199 -17.76 2.93 146.97
CA LEU A 199 -16.38 2.98 146.46
C LEU A 199 -15.75 1.59 146.31
N GLN A 200 -16.05 0.65 147.21
CA GLN A 200 -15.54 -0.72 147.11
C GLN A 200 -16.20 -1.50 145.96
N GLN A 201 -17.48 -1.24 145.68
CA GLN A 201 -18.18 -1.84 144.55
C GLN A 201 -17.73 -1.21 143.22
N GLN A 202 -17.39 0.07 143.24
CA GLN A 202 -16.79 0.77 142.10
C GLN A 202 -15.38 0.25 141.79
N ILE A 203 -14.54 -0.02 142.80
CA ILE A 203 -13.21 -0.65 142.60
C ILE A 203 -13.35 -2.06 142.02
N HIS A 204 -14.34 -2.85 142.47
CA HIS A 204 -14.58 -4.18 141.91
C HIS A 204 -15.08 -4.13 140.45
N ASN A 205 -15.95 -3.17 140.13
CA ASN A 205 -16.41 -2.94 138.76
C ASN A 205 -15.27 -2.46 137.84
N ILE A 206 -14.41 -1.56 138.32
CA ILE A 206 -13.21 -1.09 137.60
C ILE A 206 -12.25 -2.26 137.33
N MET A 207 -12.02 -3.13 138.31
CA MET A 207 -11.19 -4.32 138.09
C MET A 207 -11.76 -5.27 137.04
N LYS A 208 -13.09 -5.43 137.02
CA LYS A 208 -13.77 -6.25 136.01
C LYS A 208 -13.70 -5.61 134.63
N GLU A 209 -13.84 -4.29 134.53
CA GLU A 209 -13.65 -3.52 133.28
C GLU A 209 -12.21 -3.59 132.79
N ILE A 210 -11.20 -3.51 133.68
CA ILE A 210 -9.78 -3.67 133.30
C ILE A 210 -9.52 -5.08 132.76
N GLN A 211 -10.10 -6.12 133.37
CA GLN A 211 -9.99 -7.49 132.84
C GLN A 211 -10.68 -7.63 131.48
N GLN A 212 -11.85 -7.00 131.31
CA GLN A 212 -12.58 -7.01 130.05
C GLN A 212 -11.83 -6.24 128.95
N MET A 213 -11.22 -5.11 129.31
CA MET A 213 -10.39 -4.29 128.43
C MET A 213 -9.10 -5.01 128.05
N ASN A 214 -8.43 -5.69 128.99
CA ASN A 214 -7.26 -6.52 128.68
C ASN A 214 -7.61 -7.68 127.76
N HIS A 215 -8.78 -8.30 127.92
CA HIS A 215 -9.25 -9.31 127.00
C HIS A 215 -9.53 -8.73 125.60
N GLN A 216 -10.09 -7.52 125.53
CA GLN A 216 -10.35 -6.82 124.27
C GLN A 216 -9.05 -6.40 123.55
N ILE A 217 -8.03 -5.99 124.30
CA ILE A 217 -6.68 -5.70 123.78
C ILE A 217 -6.06 -6.97 123.20
N GLN A 218 -6.11 -8.09 123.93
CA GLN A 218 -5.60 -9.37 123.41
C GLN A 218 -6.33 -9.82 122.13
N GLN A 219 -7.65 -9.66 122.05
CA GLN A 219 -8.39 -9.96 120.83
C GLN A 219 -8.00 -9.03 119.67
N THR A 220 -7.71 -7.76 119.97
CA THR A 220 -7.30 -6.77 118.96
C THR A 220 -5.91 -7.08 118.43
N ASP A 221 -4.96 -7.43 119.30
CA ASP A 221 -3.62 -7.85 118.92
C ASP A 221 -3.64 -9.14 118.08
N GLN A 222 -4.51 -10.09 118.43
CA GLN A 222 -4.66 -11.32 117.68
C GLN A 222 -5.26 -11.07 116.28
N ARG A 223 -6.22 -10.15 116.15
CA ARG A 223 -6.74 -9.71 114.83
C ARG A 223 -5.69 -8.95 114.04
N ALA A 224 -4.91 -8.07 114.67
CA ALA A 224 -3.83 -7.35 114.02
C ALA A 224 -2.76 -8.31 113.49
N HIS A 225 -2.40 -9.34 114.28
CA HIS A 225 -1.46 -10.36 113.83
C HIS A 225 -2.01 -11.21 112.68
N GLN A 226 -3.30 -11.59 112.73
CA GLN A 226 -3.95 -12.29 111.62
C GLN A 226 -4.04 -11.42 110.35
N GLN A 227 -4.29 -10.12 110.49
CA GLN A 227 -4.26 -9.18 109.36
C GLN A 227 -2.86 -9.04 108.78
N GLN A 228 -1.82 -8.95 109.63
CA GLN A 228 -0.43 -8.90 109.19
C GLN A 228 -0.05 -10.14 108.38
N GLN A 229 -0.40 -11.34 108.86
CA GLN A 229 -0.16 -12.59 108.15
C GLN A 229 -0.95 -12.67 106.83
N HIS A 230 -2.17 -12.13 106.78
CA HIS A 230 -2.95 -12.07 105.55
C HIS A 230 -2.34 -11.10 104.52
N ILE A 231 -1.81 -9.96 104.96
CA ILE A 231 -1.12 -9.00 104.10
C ILE A 231 0.17 -9.61 103.54
N GLU A 232 0.95 -10.32 104.36
CA GLU A 232 2.15 -11.02 103.90
C GLU A 232 1.82 -12.13 102.90
N LYS A 233 0.73 -12.89 103.13
CA LYS A 233 0.28 -13.93 102.20
C LYS A 233 -0.19 -13.36 100.87
N ILE A 234 -0.88 -12.21 100.87
CA ILE A 234 -1.21 -11.47 99.65
C ILE A 234 0.08 -11.02 98.96
N GLY A 235 1.04 -10.44 99.68
CA GLY A 235 2.33 -9.98 99.12
C GLY A 235 3.16 -11.11 98.48
N GLN A 236 3.17 -12.30 99.10
CA GLN A 236 3.85 -13.48 98.55
C GLN A 236 3.14 -14.02 97.29
N GLN A 237 1.82 -13.83 97.17
CA GLN A 237 1.06 -14.24 95.98
C GLN A 237 1.08 -13.20 94.86
N THR A 238 1.13 -11.90 95.17
CA THR A 238 1.08 -10.83 94.16
C THR A 238 2.43 -10.60 93.45
N ASN A 239 3.56 -10.86 94.12
CA ASN A 239 4.89 -10.67 93.53
C ASN A 239 5.18 -11.56 92.30
N PRO A 240 4.95 -12.90 92.34
CA PRO A 240 5.14 -13.73 91.14
C PRO A 240 4.14 -13.39 90.02
N GLN A 241 2.93 -12.94 90.38
CA GLN A 241 1.96 -12.49 89.39
C GLN A 241 2.39 -11.19 88.70
N GLN A 242 3.00 -10.25 89.44
CA GLN A 242 3.58 -9.03 88.85
C GLN A 242 4.78 -9.35 87.95
N GLN A 243 5.67 -10.27 88.37
CA GLN A 243 6.79 -10.71 87.53
C GLN A 243 6.31 -11.35 86.23
N HIS A 244 5.30 -12.23 86.28
CA HIS A 244 4.76 -12.87 85.09
C HIS A 244 4.09 -11.88 84.12
N ILE A 245 3.39 -10.86 84.66
CA ILE A 245 2.81 -9.79 83.83
C ILE A 245 3.92 -8.98 83.14
N GLU A 246 5.01 -8.66 83.86
CA GLU A 246 6.12 -7.91 83.30
C GLU A 246 6.89 -8.71 82.24
N GLU A 247 7.14 -10.00 82.48
CA GLU A 247 7.74 -10.92 81.49
C GLU A 247 6.87 -11.02 80.24
N THR A 248 5.54 -11.20 80.41
CA THR A 248 4.60 -11.24 79.28
C THR A 248 4.62 -9.93 78.50
N ARG A 249 4.69 -8.79 79.20
CA ARG A 249 4.76 -7.46 78.58
C ARG A 249 6.06 -7.30 77.78
N GLN A 250 7.19 -7.73 78.31
CA GLN A 250 8.48 -7.70 77.61
C GLN A 250 8.48 -8.62 76.39
N GLN A 251 7.91 -9.82 76.51
CA GLN A 251 7.77 -10.74 75.40
C GLN A 251 6.85 -10.18 74.31
N GLN A 252 5.71 -9.59 74.68
CA GLN A 252 4.83 -8.92 73.73
C GLN A 252 5.50 -7.74 73.04
N GLN A 253 6.27 -6.94 73.79
CA GLN A 253 7.01 -5.82 73.22
C GLN A 253 8.04 -6.29 72.19
N GLN A 254 8.79 -7.35 72.51
CA GLN A 254 9.76 -7.95 71.59
C GLN A 254 9.07 -8.48 70.32
N GLN A 255 7.92 -9.16 70.47
CA GLN A 255 7.13 -9.63 69.32
C GLN A 255 6.64 -8.47 68.44
N ILE A 256 6.21 -7.36 69.05
CA ILE A 256 5.79 -6.16 68.31
C ILE A 256 6.98 -5.58 67.53
N ASP A 257 8.15 -5.47 68.17
CA ASP A 257 9.35 -4.93 67.53
C ASP A 257 9.81 -5.80 66.35
N ASP A 258 9.75 -7.13 66.49
CA ASP A 258 10.04 -8.08 65.41
C ASP A 258 9.07 -7.93 64.23
N ILE A 259 7.77 -7.78 64.51
CA ILE A 259 6.73 -7.56 63.48
C ILE A 259 6.98 -6.23 62.76
N LEU A 260 7.30 -5.17 63.49
CA LEU A 260 7.59 -3.86 62.90
C LEU A 260 8.84 -3.92 62.01
N GLN A 261 9.87 -4.66 62.43
CA GLN A 261 11.06 -4.88 61.61
C GLN A 261 10.74 -5.66 60.33
N GLN A 262 9.91 -6.71 60.41
CA GLN A 262 9.48 -7.47 59.24
C GLN A 262 8.67 -6.62 58.25
N ILE A 263 7.76 -5.77 58.75
CA ILE A 263 7.00 -4.82 57.93
C ILE A 263 7.95 -3.85 57.23
N GLN A 264 8.97 -3.34 57.93
CA GLN A 264 9.95 -2.44 57.35
C GLN A 264 10.75 -3.11 56.22
N ILE A 265 11.20 -4.36 56.41
CA ILE A 265 11.91 -5.12 55.38
C ILE A 265 11.00 -5.39 54.18
N ALA A 266 9.75 -5.79 54.42
CA ALA A 266 8.76 -6.04 53.36
C ALA A 266 8.49 -4.77 52.53
N ASN A 267 8.36 -3.61 53.18
CA ASN A 267 8.20 -2.32 52.51
C ASN A 267 9.44 -1.98 51.65
N GLN A 268 10.65 -2.14 52.19
CA GLN A 268 11.88 -1.92 51.43
C GLN A 268 11.98 -2.83 50.21
N HIS A 269 11.62 -4.11 50.36
CA HIS A 269 11.58 -5.05 49.25
C HIS A 269 10.53 -4.65 48.19
N GLY A 270 9.34 -4.23 48.63
CA GLY A 270 8.28 -3.71 47.76
C GLY A 270 8.74 -2.52 46.92
N TYR A 271 9.47 -1.57 47.52
CA TYR A 271 10.03 -0.43 46.78
C TYR A 271 11.06 -0.87 45.73
N LYS A 272 11.96 -1.80 46.07
CA LYS A 272 12.95 -2.33 45.12
C LYS A 272 12.28 -3.06 43.94
N MET A 273 11.27 -3.87 44.22
CA MET A 273 10.51 -4.58 43.18
C MET A 273 9.77 -3.60 42.27
N MET A 274 9.16 -2.55 42.83
CA MET A 274 8.49 -1.50 42.05
C MET A 274 9.46 -0.74 41.13
N GLN A 275 10.70 -0.49 41.60
CA GLN A 275 11.74 0.11 40.77
C GLN A 275 12.16 -0.81 39.61
N GLN A 276 12.29 -2.12 39.86
CA GLN A 276 12.62 -3.10 38.83
C GLN A 276 11.51 -3.21 37.77
N ILE A 277 10.24 -3.25 38.17
CA ILE A 277 9.10 -3.26 37.24
C ILE A 277 9.10 -2.01 36.36
N ARG A 278 9.37 -0.82 36.94
CA ARG A 278 9.47 0.42 36.18
C ARG A 278 10.61 0.39 35.17
N ALA A 279 11.77 -0.12 35.56
CA ALA A 279 12.93 -0.24 34.67
C ALA A 279 12.66 -1.22 33.51
N LEU A 280 12.04 -2.37 33.78
CA LEU A 280 11.66 -3.34 32.74
C LEU A 280 10.63 -2.75 31.78
N SER A 281 9.58 -2.10 32.29
CA SER A 281 8.56 -1.45 31.46
C SER A 281 9.16 -0.35 30.57
N GLN A 282 10.12 0.43 31.07
CA GLN A 282 10.84 1.43 30.26
C GLN A 282 11.69 0.78 29.16
N ALA A 283 12.39 -0.31 29.47
CA ALA A 283 13.20 -1.03 28.49
C ALA A 283 12.33 -1.67 27.39
N GLU A 284 11.17 -2.24 27.75
CA GLU A 284 10.19 -2.76 26.79
C GLU A 284 9.66 -1.66 25.87
N TYR A 285 9.35 -0.48 26.43
CA TYR A 285 8.91 0.67 25.64
C TYR A 285 9.99 1.12 24.64
N GLN A 286 11.24 1.24 25.09
CA GLN A 286 12.37 1.60 24.21
C GLN A 286 12.61 0.56 23.12
N HIS A 287 12.54 -0.72 23.46
CA HIS A 287 12.68 -1.80 22.48
C HIS A 287 11.55 -1.75 21.43
N LYS A 288 10.31 -1.52 21.87
CA LYS A 288 9.17 -1.34 20.98
C LYS A 288 9.38 -0.15 20.04
N GLU A 289 9.78 1.00 20.56
CA GLU A 289 10.05 2.22 19.78
C GLU A 289 11.16 2.00 18.73
N LEU A 290 12.27 1.35 19.12
CA LEU A 290 13.35 0.99 18.19
C LEU A 290 12.88 0.03 17.09
N SER A 291 12.07 -0.97 17.44
CA SER A 291 11.52 -1.92 16.47
C SER A 291 10.56 -1.25 15.48
N GLU A 292 9.68 -0.36 15.96
CA GLU A 292 8.78 0.43 15.11
C GLU A 292 9.58 1.38 14.20
N GLN A 293 10.65 1.99 14.70
CA GLN A 293 11.53 2.84 13.91
C GLN A 293 12.29 2.04 12.84
N GLN A 294 12.71 0.81 13.14
CA GLN A 294 13.34 -0.07 12.16
C GLN A 294 12.37 -0.47 11.05
N VAL A 295 11.14 -0.86 11.40
CA VAL A 295 10.09 -1.17 10.41
C VAL A 295 9.79 0.05 9.54
N ARG A 296 9.65 1.25 10.13
CA ARG A 296 9.47 2.49 9.36
C ARG A 296 10.61 2.75 8.38
N ARG A 297 11.87 2.53 8.79
CA ARG A 297 13.03 2.68 7.91
C ARG A 297 12.99 1.67 6.75
N MET A 298 12.68 0.41 7.03
CA MET A 298 12.56 -0.63 5.98
C MET A 298 11.45 -0.31 4.99
N VAL A 299 10.29 0.17 5.46
CA VAL A 299 9.18 0.55 4.57
C VAL A 299 9.55 1.73 3.68
N VAL A 300 10.20 2.77 4.21
CA VAL A 300 10.66 3.92 3.41
C VAL A 300 11.69 3.49 2.37
N GLN A 301 12.64 2.64 2.76
CA GLN A 301 13.65 2.12 1.84
C GLN A 301 13.02 1.29 0.71
N CYS A 302 12.14 0.34 1.05
CA CYS A 302 11.42 -0.49 0.09
C CYS A 302 10.58 0.36 -0.88
N MET A 303 9.90 1.39 -0.37
CA MET A 303 9.14 2.32 -1.19
C MET A 303 10.04 3.13 -2.14
N GLN A 304 11.21 3.56 -1.68
CA GLN A 304 12.18 4.29 -2.51
C GLN A 304 12.77 3.41 -3.63
N GLU A 305 13.13 2.16 -3.32
CA GLU A 305 13.62 1.19 -4.31
C GLU A 305 12.55 0.89 -5.37
N SER A 306 11.30 0.69 -4.94
CA SER A 306 10.16 0.49 -5.84
C SER A 306 9.94 1.70 -6.77
N PHE A 307 10.02 2.92 -6.23
CA PHE A 307 9.92 4.14 -7.02
C PHE A 307 11.04 4.28 -8.07
N GLN A 308 12.28 3.92 -7.70
CA GLN A 308 13.41 3.93 -8.63
C GLN A 308 13.23 2.91 -9.76
N LEU A 309 12.79 1.70 -9.45
CA LEU A 309 12.50 0.67 -10.45
C LEU A 309 11.38 1.11 -11.39
N GLN A 310 10.28 1.65 -10.84
CA GLN A 310 9.17 2.16 -11.65
C GLN A 310 9.61 3.31 -12.56
N LYS A 311 10.44 4.22 -12.06
CA LYS A 311 11.00 5.30 -12.87
C LYS A 311 11.86 4.76 -14.01
N GLN A 312 12.74 3.80 -13.72
CA GLN A 312 13.59 3.17 -14.73
C GLN A 312 12.77 2.47 -15.81
N GLU A 313 11.70 1.74 -15.44
CA GLU A 313 10.79 1.13 -16.41
C GLU A 313 10.06 2.17 -17.25
N SER A 314 9.61 3.27 -16.64
CA SER A 314 8.94 4.37 -17.36
C SER A 314 9.88 5.06 -18.35
N ASP A 315 11.09 5.41 -17.93
CA ASP A 315 12.11 6.03 -18.79
C ASP A 315 12.45 5.12 -19.97
N HIS A 316 12.54 3.81 -19.69
CA HIS A 316 12.79 2.79 -20.68
C HIS A 316 11.63 2.64 -21.69
N LEU A 317 10.37 2.62 -21.23
CA LEU A 317 9.19 2.62 -22.11
C LEU A 317 9.09 3.89 -22.95
N MET A 318 9.43 5.05 -22.38
CA MET A 318 9.47 6.31 -23.11
C MET A 318 10.51 6.27 -24.24
N LEU A 319 11.71 5.74 -23.96
CA LEU A 319 12.76 5.55 -24.97
C LEU A 319 12.31 4.60 -26.08
N ILE A 320 11.67 3.48 -25.72
CA ILE A 320 11.08 2.53 -26.68
C ILE A 320 10.07 3.25 -27.56
N LYS A 321 9.16 4.03 -26.97
CA LYS A 321 8.12 4.75 -27.71
C LYS A 321 8.71 5.79 -28.67
N TYR A 322 9.67 6.57 -28.21
CA TYR A 322 10.36 7.57 -29.05
C TYR A 322 11.03 6.90 -30.25
N ARG A 323 11.79 5.81 -30.01
CA ARG A 323 12.45 5.05 -31.09
C ARG A 323 11.44 4.41 -32.03
N THR A 324 10.36 3.86 -31.49
CA THR A 324 9.26 3.30 -32.28
C THR A 324 8.69 4.33 -33.24
N GLN A 325 8.44 5.55 -32.76
CA GLN A 325 7.93 6.63 -33.57
C GLN A 325 8.93 7.05 -34.66
N ALA A 326 10.22 7.09 -34.35
CA ALA A 326 11.26 7.35 -35.35
C ALA A 326 11.33 6.23 -36.42
N LEU A 327 11.25 4.96 -36.01
CA LEU A 327 11.32 3.82 -36.94
C LEU A 327 10.09 3.70 -37.85
N LEU A 328 8.89 3.90 -37.28
CA LEU A 328 7.64 3.76 -38.01
C LEU A 328 7.18 5.06 -38.67
N GLY A 329 7.66 6.22 -38.25
CA GLY A 329 7.19 7.53 -38.71
C GLY A 329 7.96 8.12 -39.89
N THR A 330 9.20 7.71 -40.14
CA THR A 330 9.99 8.32 -41.21
C THR A 330 9.52 7.83 -42.59
N PRO A 331 9.08 8.74 -43.49
CA PRO A 331 8.67 8.40 -44.85
C PRO A 331 9.92 8.13 -45.70
N PHE A 332 10.00 6.95 -46.31
CA PHE A 332 11.09 6.61 -47.23
C PHE A 332 10.56 6.50 -48.65
N ARG A 333 11.22 7.21 -49.57
CA ARG A 333 10.76 7.32 -50.96
C ARG A 333 11.35 6.23 -51.87
N GLU A 334 12.46 5.60 -51.51
CA GLU A 334 13.20 4.69 -52.40
C GLU A 334 14.00 3.62 -51.64
N LEU A 335 13.33 2.64 -51.03
CA LEU A 335 14.02 1.49 -50.41
C LEU A 335 13.86 0.23 -51.25
N SER A 336 14.99 -0.33 -51.68
CA SER A 336 15.06 -1.62 -52.39
C SER A 336 14.92 -2.83 -51.46
N ILE A 337 14.87 -2.63 -50.14
CA ILE A 337 14.90 -3.69 -49.12
C ILE A 337 13.85 -3.41 -48.03
N PRO A 338 13.19 -4.44 -47.45
CA PRO A 338 12.32 -4.27 -46.29
C PRO A 338 13.04 -3.69 -45.08
N ARG A 339 12.46 -2.67 -44.44
CA ARG A 339 13.08 -2.00 -43.27
C ARG A 339 12.68 -2.59 -41.93
N LEU A 340 11.55 -3.29 -41.85
CA LEU A 340 11.09 -3.90 -40.61
C LEU A 340 11.57 -5.34 -40.55
N PHE A 341 12.47 -5.62 -39.63
CA PHE A 341 12.95 -6.96 -39.36
C PHE A 341 13.20 -7.19 -37.88
N ILE A 342 13.22 -8.46 -37.50
CA ILE A 342 13.58 -8.92 -36.18
C ILE A 342 14.59 -10.04 -36.27
N VAL A 343 15.23 -10.32 -35.15
CA VAL A 343 16.14 -11.45 -35.01
C VAL A 343 15.64 -12.30 -33.86
N LEU A 344 15.57 -13.61 -34.05
CA LEU A 344 15.22 -14.57 -33.00
C LEU A 344 16.24 -15.71 -32.99
N PRO A 345 16.54 -16.32 -31.83
CA PRO A 345 17.34 -17.51 -31.76
C PRO A 345 16.72 -18.63 -32.59
N LYS A 346 17.57 -19.35 -33.33
CA LYS A 346 17.19 -20.62 -33.97
C LYS A 346 16.82 -21.59 -32.86
N ALA A 347 15.67 -22.24 -32.98
CA ALA A 347 15.27 -23.29 -32.04
C ALA A 347 16.41 -24.30 -31.93
N ARG A 348 16.92 -24.53 -30.72
CA ARG A 348 18.14 -25.32 -30.48
C ARG A 348 18.00 -26.71 -31.12
N GLY A 349 18.71 -26.95 -32.22
CA GLY A 349 19.09 -28.29 -32.62
C GLY A 349 20.25 -28.72 -31.74
N VAL A 350 20.12 -29.90 -31.10
CA VAL A 350 21.16 -30.69 -30.39
C VAL A 350 22.30 -29.88 -29.78
N VAL A 351 22.28 -29.75 -28.44
CA VAL A 351 23.37 -29.17 -27.63
C VAL A 351 24.72 -29.70 -28.10
N ASP A 352 25.61 -28.79 -28.50
CA ASP A 352 26.98 -29.15 -28.87
C ASP A 352 27.71 -29.72 -27.64
N LYS A 353 28.59 -30.71 -27.85
CA LYS A 353 29.15 -31.56 -26.77
C LYS A 353 29.93 -30.78 -25.70
N ASP A 354 30.30 -29.53 -25.98
CA ASP A 354 31.13 -28.69 -25.13
C ASP A 354 30.34 -27.83 -24.13
N GLY A 355 29.00 -27.90 -24.11
CA GLY A 355 28.18 -27.25 -23.08
C GLY A 355 28.28 -25.72 -23.01
N ARG A 356 28.91 -25.07 -24.01
CA ARG A 356 28.98 -23.61 -24.09
C ARG A 356 27.66 -23.07 -24.65
N SER A 357 26.86 -22.51 -23.76
CA SER A 357 25.49 -22.02 -24.00
C SER A 357 25.34 -20.82 -24.95
N CYS A 358 26.38 -20.38 -25.66
CA CYS A 358 26.38 -19.07 -26.35
C CYS A 358 26.60 -19.10 -27.86
N SER A 359 26.73 -20.26 -28.53
CA SER A 359 26.67 -20.29 -30.00
C SER A 359 25.22 -20.27 -30.49
N LEU A 360 24.40 -19.36 -29.95
CA LEU A 360 23.05 -19.16 -30.44
C LEU A 360 23.17 -18.72 -31.90
N GLN A 361 22.69 -19.57 -32.79
CA GLN A 361 22.44 -19.15 -34.17
C GLN A 361 21.19 -18.29 -34.15
N PHE A 362 21.17 -17.28 -34.99
CA PHE A 362 20.10 -16.32 -35.06
C PHE A 362 19.50 -16.33 -36.46
N LEU A 363 18.17 -16.21 -36.52
CA LEU A 363 17.41 -16.08 -37.74
C LEU A 363 16.85 -14.66 -37.82
N LEU A 364 17.08 -13.99 -38.94
CA LEU A 364 16.45 -12.73 -39.27
C LEU A 364 15.09 -12.98 -39.92
N TYR A 365 14.05 -12.30 -39.43
CA TYR A 365 12.71 -12.35 -39.97
C TYR A 365 12.25 -10.98 -40.43
N TYR A 366 11.81 -10.87 -41.69
CA TYR A 366 11.21 -9.64 -42.17
C TYR A 366 9.71 -9.58 -41.82
N LEU A 367 9.26 -8.37 -41.49
CA LEU A 367 7.89 -8.10 -41.12
C LEU A 367 7.13 -7.48 -42.30
N CYS A 368 5.86 -7.83 -42.44
CA CYS A 368 4.93 -7.16 -43.34
C CYS A 368 4.52 -5.80 -42.74
N GLU A 369 4.75 -4.73 -43.49
CA GLU A 369 4.45 -3.35 -43.11
C GLU A 369 3.00 -2.94 -43.40
N CYS A 370 2.05 -3.88 -43.33
CA CYS A 370 0.65 -3.53 -43.55
C CYS A 370 0.10 -2.74 -42.36
N GLY A 371 -0.85 -1.85 -42.65
CA GLY A 371 -1.49 -0.96 -41.69
C GLY A 371 -2.79 -0.40 -42.27
N THR A 372 -3.32 0.64 -41.64
CA THR A 372 -4.50 1.36 -42.15
C THR A 372 -4.29 1.90 -43.57
N HIS A 373 -3.05 2.26 -43.93
CA HIS A 373 -2.65 2.71 -45.26
C HIS A 373 -2.71 1.62 -46.35
N THR A 374 -2.80 0.34 -45.95
CA THR A 374 -3.02 -0.80 -46.86
C THR A 374 -4.46 -1.32 -46.80
N MET A 375 -5.26 -0.83 -45.85
CA MET A 375 -6.67 -1.20 -45.77
C MET A 375 -7.43 -0.56 -46.92
N ASN A 376 -8.41 -1.31 -47.41
CA ASN A 376 -9.40 -0.80 -48.32
C ASN A 376 -10.80 -0.88 -47.67
N LYS A 377 -11.81 -0.29 -48.30
CA LYS A 377 -13.18 -0.31 -47.74
C LYS A 377 -13.77 -1.73 -47.67
N SER A 378 -13.24 -2.68 -48.43
CA SER A 378 -13.72 -4.07 -48.52
C SER A 378 -12.93 -5.08 -47.68
N SER A 379 -11.80 -4.68 -47.07
CA SER A 379 -10.92 -5.58 -46.33
C SER A 379 -11.55 -5.89 -44.98
N LYS A 380 -11.90 -7.16 -44.77
CA LYS A 380 -12.52 -7.67 -43.54
C LYS A 380 -11.49 -8.09 -42.47
N GLY A 381 -10.19 -7.93 -42.75
CA GLY A 381 -9.09 -8.34 -41.89
C GLY A 381 -8.47 -7.19 -41.09
N ILE A 382 -7.74 -7.54 -40.03
CA ILE A 382 -6.89 -6.60 -39.29
C ILE A 382 -5.59 -6.45 -40.10
N HIS A 383 -5.30 -5.25 -40.58
CA HIS A 383 -4.03 -4.92 -41.23
C HIS A 383 -3.07 -4.35 -40.17
N GLU A 384 -2.29 -5.23 -39.58
CA GLU A 384 -1.30 -4.91 -38.55
C GLU A 384 0.05 -5.54 -38.92
N VAL A 385 1.16 -4.97 -38.42
CA VAL A 385 2.50 -5.49 -38.71
C VAL A 385 2.62 -6.92 -38.19
N HIS A 386 3.07 -7.86 -39.02
CA HIS A 386 3.19 -9.28 -38.67
C HIS A 386 4.36 -9.94 -39.39
N MET A 387 4.84 -11.08 -38.88
CA MET A 387 5.86 -11.88 -39.56
C MET A 387 5.29 -12.52 -40.82
N THR A 388 6.07 -12.51 -41.90
CA THR A 388 5.68 -13.20 -43.14
C THR A 388 5.94 -14.70 -43.08
N GLU A 389 5.27 -15.47 -43.92
CA GLU A 389 5.47 -16.91 -44.04
C GLU A 389 6.82 -17.23 -44.70
N HIS A 390 7.91 -17.13 -43.95
CA HIS A 390 9.25 -17.49 -44.40
C HIS A 390 10.06 -18.13 -43.25
N PRO A 391 11.04 -19.00 -43.56
CA PRO A 391 11.77 -19.76 -42.56
C PRO A 391 12.74 -18.93 -41.70
N GLY A 392 12.92 -17.64 -42.01
CA GLY A 392 14.01 -16.82 -41.51
C GLY A 392 15.27 -16.91 -42.39
N TYR A 393 16.17 -15.96 -42.23
CA TYR A 393 17.49 -15.94 -42.89
C TYR A 393 18.55 -16.19 -41.83
N ASP A 394 19.43 -17.17 -42.04
CA ASP A 394 20.55 -17.42 -41.13
C ASP A 394 21.46 -16.19 -41.08
N LEU A 395 21.68 -15.69 -39.88
CA LEU A 395 22.50 -14.52 -39.62
C LEU A 395 23.96 -14.92 -39.40
N ASP A 396 24.83 -14.47 -40.31
CA ASP A 396 26.27 -14.57 -40.16
C ASP A 396 26.83 -13.41 -39.34
N ASN A 397 27.89 -13.72 -38.57
CA ASN A 397 28.59 -12.73 -37.74
C ASN A 397 27.64 -11.87 -36.88
N HIS A 398 26.75 -12.55 -36.14
CA HIS A 398 25.72 -11.91 -35.31
C HIS A 398 26.30 -10.89 -34.31
N SER A 399 27.52 -11.08 -33.81
CA SER A 399 28.18 -10.11 -32.91
C SER A 399 28.40 -8.76 -33.59
N THR A 400 28.89 -8.75 -34.83
CA THR A 400 29.06 -7.51 -35.61
C THR A 400 27.71 -6.92 -35.99
N PHE A 401 26.76 -7.78 -36.37
CA PHE A 401 25.39 -7.35 -36.65
C PHE A 401 24.73 -6.67 -35.45
N PHE A 402 24.88 -7.22 -34.23
CA PHE A 402 24.36 -6.63 -33.00
C PHE A 402 25.11 -5.37 -32.58
N GLY A 403 26.41 -5.28 -32.84
CA GLY A 403 27.16 -4.03 -32.66
C GLY A 403 26.58 -2.90 -33.51
N LYS A 404 26.17 -3.20 -34.75
CA LYS A 404 25.64 -2.22 -35.70
C LYS A 404 24.14 -1.93 -35.53
N TYR A 405 23.32 -2.97 -35.42
CA TYR A 405 21.86 -2.89 -35.42
C TYR A 405 21.23 -3.20 -34.06
N GLY A 406 22.01 -3.45 -33.00
CA GLY A 406 21.50 -3.93 -31.72
C GLY A 406 20.50 -3.00 -31.05
N LEU A 407 20.71 -1.68 -31.08
CA LEU A 407 19.75 -0.72 -30.54
C LEU A 407 18.42 -0.69 -31.31
N TYR A 408 18.48 -0.87 -32.63
CA TYR A 408 17.30 -1.01 -33.49
C TYR A 408 16.55 -2.30 -33.14
N LEU A 409 17.27 -3.42 -33.09
CA LEU A 409 16.70 -4.73 -32.77
C LEU A 409 16.05 -4.73 -31.39
N LEU A 410 16.70 -4.12 -30.41
CA LEU A 410 16.18 -4.03 -29.05
C LEU A 410 14.85 -3.24 -29.03
N ALA A 411 14.77 -2.12 -29.74
CA ALA A 411 13.52 -1.38 -29.89
C ALA A 411 12.45 -2.22 -30.61
N MET A 412 12.80 -2.95 -31.67
CA MET A 412 11.88 -3.86 -32.36
C MET A 412 11.39 -4.99 -31.45
N MET A 413 12.25 -5.57 -30.62
CA MET A 413 11.88 -6.63 -29.68
C MET A 413 10.88 -6.13 -28.64
N TYR A 414 11.10 -4.94 -28.08
CA TYR A 414 10.14 -4.37 -27.15
C TYR A 414 8.81 -3.98 -27.80
N MET A 415 8.83 -3.46 -29.04
CA MET A 415 7.61 -3.19 -29.79
C MET A 415 6.78 -4.44 -29.99
N ILE A 416 7.41 -5.56 -30.35
CA ILE A 416 6.68 -6.83 -30.52
C ILE A 416 6.23 -7.38 -29.16
N LYS A 417 7.05 -7.29 -28.11
CA LYS A 417 6.71 -7.78 -26.78
C LYS A 417 5.49 -7.07 -26.20
N TYR A 418 5.49 -5.73 -26.22
CA TYR A 418 4.49 -4.91 -25.55
C TYR A 418 3.40 -4.36 -26.49
N GLY A 419 3.61 -4.44 -27.81
CA GLY A 419 2.79 -3.77 -28.81
C GLY A 419 3.14 -2.30 -28.95
N ALA A 420 2.85 -1.71 -30.11
CA ALA A 420 3.02 -0.28 -30.35
C ALA A 420 2.12 0.23 -31.47
N VAL A 421 1.82 1.53 -31.47
CA VAL A 421 1.11 2.20 -32.56
C VAL A 421 1.82 3.51 -32.89
N ALA A 422 2.20 3.70 -34.15
CA ALA A 422 2.78 4.94 -34.65
C ALA A 422 2.49 5.12 -36.15
N ALA A 423 2.21 6.36 -36.58
CA ALA A 423 1.96 6.70 -37.99
C ALA A 423 0.92 5.79 -38.70
N GLY A 424 -0.16 5.42 -38.01
CA GLY A 424 -1.21 4.54 -38.57
C GLY A 424 -0.76 3.07 -38.75
N ARG A 425 0.43 2.71 -38.27
CA ARG A 425 0.95 1.34 -38.20
C ARG A 425 0.77 0.84 -36.77
N ALA A 426 0.09 -0.29 -36.62
CA ALA A 426 -0.01 -1.00 -35.35
C ALA A 426 0.88 -2.24 -35.40
N VAL A 427 1.75 -2.37 -34.42
CA VAL A 427 2.48 -3.60 -34.10
C VAL A 427 1.73 -4.25 -32.94
N PRO A 428 1.07 -5.39 -33.14
CA PRO A 428 0.34 -6.04 -32.07
C PRO A 428 1.32 -6.55 -31.00
N PRO A 429 0.90 -6.60 -29.73
CA PRO A 429 1.68 -7.28 -28.70
C PRO A 429 1.80 -8.76 -29.06
N LEU A 430 2.87 -9.40 -28.56
CA LEU A 430 3.24 -10.77 -28.89
C LEU A 430 2.08 -11.78 -28.77
N LEU A 431 1.22 -11.59 -27.76
CA LEU A 431 0.04 -12.43 -27.54
C LEU A 431 -0.91 -12.49 -28.74
N ASN A 432 -0.93 -11.45 -29.56
CA ASN A 432 -1.74 -11.32 -30.76
C ASN A 432 -0.92 -11.43 -32.05
N PHE A 433 0.40 -11.54 -31.92
CA PHE A 433 1.31 -11.57 -33.05
C PHE A 433 1.15 -12.88 -33.82
N ARG A 434 0.68 -12.78 -35.07
CA ARG A 434 0.47 -13.94 -35.92
C ARG A 434 1.80 -14.44 -36.43
N VAL A 435 2.23 -15.59 -35.92
CA VAL A 435 3.41 -16.28 -36.42
C VAL A 435 3.02 -17.06 -37.67
N ALA A 436 3.87 -16.99 -38.67
CA ALA A 436 3.75 -17.76 -39.89
C ALA A 436 3.65 -19.28 -39.63
N LYS A 437 2.88 -19.97 -40.48
CA LYS A 437 2.93 -21.44 -40.57
C LYS A 437 4.37 -21.87 -40.87
N GLY A 438 5.04 -22.51 -39.91
CA GLY A 438 6.43 -22.93 -40.03
C GLY A 438 7.21 -22.78 -38.72
N ILE A 439 6.82 -21.84 -37.87
CA ILE A 439 7.24 -21.80 -36.49
C ILE A 439 6.09 -22.38 -35.67
N ASP A 440 6.05 -23.70 -35.53
CA ASP A 440 5.00 -24.45 -34.82
C ASP A 440 5.19 -24.32 -33.30
N THR A 441 5.39 -23.09 -32.86
CA THR A 441 5.75 -22.76 -31.49
C THR A 441 4.55 -22.16 -30.80
N ASP A 442 4.20 -22.78 -29.67
CA ASP A 442 3.29 -22.17 -28.70
C ASP A 442 3.72 -20.71 -28.43
N LYS A 443 2.75 -19.81 -28.24
CA LYS A 443 2.97 -18.39 -27.92
C LYS A 443 3.96 -18.22 -26.76
N GLN A 444 3.94 -19.15 -25.80
CA GLN A 444 4.89 -19.18 -24.68
C GLN A 444 6.34 -19.37 -25.15
N HIS A 445 6.57 -20.17 -26.18
CA HIS A 445 7.89 -20.38 -26.74
C HIS A 445 8.38 -19.15 -27.51
N LEU A 446 7.53 -18.51 -28.32
CA LEU A 446 7.91 -17.23 -28.95
C LEU A 446 8.24 -16.17 -27.90
N ASN A 447 7.48 -16.10 -26.81
CA ASN A 447 7.76 -15.15 -25.73
C ASN A 447 9.13 -15.38 -25.11
N ARG A 448 9.48 -16.66 -24.85
CA ARG A 448 10.83 -17.02 -24.40
C ARG A 448 11.91 -16.63 -25.39
N LEU A 449 11.71 -16.86 -26.70
CA LEU A 449 12.69 -16.46 -27.72
C LEU A 449 12.89 -14.94 -27.76
N VAL A 450 11.82 -14.16 -27.63
CA VAL A 450 11.90 -12.69 -27.56
C VAL A 450 12.63 -12.24 -26.30
N ASP A 451 12.31 -12.84 -25.14
CA ASP A 451 12.99 -12.55 -23.87
C ASP A 451 14.49 -12.91 -23.92
N GLU A 452 14.83 -14.06 -24.49
CA GLU A 452 16.22 -14.49 -24.72
C GLU A 452 16.96 -13.53 -25.67
N THR A 453 16.30 -13.06 -26.73
CA THR A 453 16.87 -12.08 -27.66
C THR A 453 17.13 -10.75 -26.96
N ILE A 454 16.16 -10.25 -26.19
CA ILE A 454 16.29 -9.00 -25.41
C ILE A 454 17.49 -9.10 -24.47
N SER A 455 17.60 -10.18 -23.69
CA SER A 455 18.72 -10.38 -22.78
C SER A 455 20.06 -10.39 -23.53
N CYS A 456 20.13 -11.11 -24.66
CA CYS A 456 21.35 -11.19 -25.46
C CYS A 456 21.76 -9.83 -26.04
N LEU A 457 20.81 -9.04 -26.53
CA LEU A 457 21.04 -7.69 -27.05
C LEU A 457 21.48 -6.73 -25.94
N GLU A 458 20.83 -6.77 -24.77
CA GLU A 458 21.22 -5.95 -23.62
C GLU A 458 22.65 -6.25 -23.18
N ASP A 459 23.03 -7.53 -23.08
CA ASP A 459 24.39 -7.92 -22.71
C ASP A 459 25.42 -7.51 -23.77
N ALA A 460 25.11 -7.72 -25.06
CA ALA A 460 25.99 -7.29 -26.15
C ALA A 460 26.20 -5.76 -26.16
N LEU A 461 25.13 -4.99 -25.90
CA LEU A 461 25.19 -3.53 -25.82
C LEU A 461 25.95 -3.05 -24.57
N ARG A 462 25.80 -3.73 -23.42
CA ARG A 462 26.57 -3.43 -22.20
C ARG A 462 28.07 -3.60 -22.41
N LEU A 463 28.48 -4.67 -23.09
CA LEU A 463 29.90 -4.93 -23.37
C LEU A 463 30.51 -3.86 -24.30
N ASN A 464 29.73 -3.37 -25.27
CA ASN A 464 30.16 -2.34 -26.21
C ASN A 464 30.18 -0.92 -25.60
N ASN A 465 29.33 -0.65 -24.59
CA ASN A 465 29.21 0.67 -23.98
C ASN A 465 30.34 1.06 -23.02
N ASN A 466 31.33 0.20 -22.79
CA ASN A 466 32.53 0.58 -22.01
C ASN A 466 33.40 1.65 -22.72
N ASP A 467 33.12 1.96 -23.98
CA ASP A 467 33.70 3.10 -24.72
C ASP A 467 32.76 4.33 -24.63
N VAL A 468 32.56 4.81 -23.39
CA VAL A 468 31.44 5.64 -22.88
C VAL A 468 31.29 7.03 -23.51
N HIS A 469 32.15 7.47 -24.44
CA HIS A 469 32.16 8.89 -24.86
C HIS A 469 31.95 9.18 -26.35
N SER A 470 31.88 8.20 -27.25
CA SER A 470 31.82 8.53 -28.69
C SER A 470 30.58 8.03 -29.44
N THR A 471 29.75 7.17 -28.87
CA THR A 471 28.54 6.68 -29.56
C THR A 471 27.37 7.62 -29.31
N ARG A 472 27.44 8.82 -29.90
CA ARG A 472 26.23 9.51 -30.34
C ARG A 472 25.37 8.45 -31.01
N HIS A 473 24.18 8.22 -30.47
CA HIS A 473 23.25 7.21 -30.93
C HIS A 473 23.26 7.17 -32.46
N SER A 474 23.85 6.12 -33.03
CA SER A 474 23.77 5.89 -34.45
C SER A 474 22.31 5.54 -34.72
N GLU A 475 21.49 6.58 -34.90
CA GLU A 475 20.14 6.44 -35.41
C GLU A 475 20.23 5.54 -36.61
N PHE A 476 19.45 4.46 -36.61
CA PHE A 476 19.41 3.51 -37.71
C PHE A 476 19.21 4.31 -38.99
N ASN A 477 20.26 4.43 -39.80
CA ASN A 477 20.18 5.11 -41.07
C ASN A 477 19.73 4.08 -42.08
N PRO A 478 18.51 4.16 -42.62
CA PRO A 478 18.01 3.15 -43.53
C PRO A 478 18.79 3.12 -44.86
N SER A 479 19.60 4.12 -45.18
CA SER A 479 20.56 3.99 -46.29
C SER A 479 21.60 2.89 -46.05
N GLU A 480 21.85 2.51 -44.80
CA GLU A 480 22.73 1.40 -44.46
C GLU A 480 22.05 0.03 -44.52
N SER A 481 20.76 -0.03 -44.87
CA SER A 481 20.05 -1.29 -45.08
C SER A 481 20.64 -2.11 -46.22
N THR A 482 21.32 -1.49 -47.18
CA THR A 482 22.04 -2.19 -48.27
C THR A 482 23.16 -3.09 -47.75
N HIS A 483 23.71 -2.79 -46.57
CA HIS A 483 24.72 -3.65 -45.94
C HIS A 483 24.11 -4.85 -45.20
N MET A 484 22.80 -4.87 -44.95
CA MET A 484 22.15 -5.94 -44.21
C MET A 484 22.30 -7.29 -44.92
N GLU A 485 22.22 -7.30 -46.25
CA GLU A 485 22.38 -8.52 -47.07
C GLU A 485 23.75 -9.19 -46.86
N SER A 486 24.80 -8.41 -46.54
CA SER A 486 26.14 -8.96 -46.28
C SER A 486 26.24 -9.80 -44.99
N TYR A 487 25.26 -9.67 -44.09
CA TYR A 487 25.17 -10.46 -42.86
C TYR A 487 24.25 -11.68 -43.01
N LEU A 488 23.59 -11.85 -44.15
CA LEU A 488 22.68 -12.96 -44.39
C LEU A 488 23.38 -14.04 -45.20
N LYS A 489 23.24 -15.30 -44.77
CA LYS A 489 23.61 -16.43 -45.63
C LYS A 489 22.69 -16.42 -46.85
N THR A 490 23.27 -16.37 -48.04
CA THR A 490 22.53 -16.48 -49.28
C THR A 490 21.80 -17.82 -49.33
N MET A 491 20.48 -17.76 -49.54
CA MET A 491 19.69 -18.93 -49.88
C MET A 491 20.10 -19.43 -51.27
N GLU A 492 20.07 -20.75 -51.48
CA GLU A 492 20.46 -21.38 -52.77
C GLU A 492 19.61 -20.91 -53.96
N ASP A 493 18.43 -20.33 -53.71
CA ASP A 493 17.49 -19.85 -54.73
C ASP A 493 17.75 -18.41 -55.20
N GLY A 494 18.70 -17.69 -54.60
CA GLY A 494 19.04 -16.31 -54.93
C GLY A 494 17.96 -15.27 -54.61
N SER A 495 16.84 -15.66 -54.00
CA SER A 495 15.71 -14.78 -53.68
C SER A 495 15.78 -14.33 -52.21
N VAL A 496 16.38 -13.16 -51.98
CA VAL A 496 16.65 -12.64 -50.63
C VAL A 496 15.38 -12.16 -49.88
N PHE A 497 14.24 -12.00 -50.57
CA PHE A 497 13.02 -11.41 -49.99
C PHE A 497 11.75 -12.21 -50.24
N SER A 498 11.87 -13.54 -50.38
CA SER A 498 10.94 -14.42 -51.13
C SER A 498 9.44 -14.35 -50.82
N ASN A 499 8.97 -13.63 -49.79
CA ASN A 499 7.55 -13.44 -49.48
C ASN A 499 7.08 -12.00 -49.20
N LEU A 500 7.95 -11.01 -49.38
CA LEU A 500 7.60 -9.60 -49.28
C LEU A 500 7.69 -8.90 -50.64
N TYR A 501 6.79 -7.96 -50.86
CA TYR A 501 6.69 -7.22 -52.11
C TYR A 501 6.59 -5.72 -51.84
N PRO A 502 7.34 -4.90 -52.57
CA PRO A 502 7.21 -3.47 -52.46
C PRO A 502 5.88 -3.04 -53.07
N THR A 503 5.15 -2.18 -52.37
CA THR A 503 3.99 -1.46 -52.88
C THR A 503 4.11 0.01 -52.53
N THR A 504 3.38 0.86 -53.26
CA THR A 504 3.35 2.31 -53.01
C THR A 504 2.02 2.66 -52.36
N THR A 505 2.05 3.27 -51.17
CA THR A 505 0.85 3.71 -50.46
C THR A 505 0.22 4.93 -51.15
N GLN A 506 -0.98 5.34 -50.71
CA GLN A 506 -1.61 6.57 -51.20
C GLN A 506 -0.75 7.82 -50.95
N ASP A 507 0.04 7.80 -49.88
CA ASP A 507 0.97 8.87 -49.50
C ASP A 507 2.30 8.82 -50.28
N ARG A 508 2.39 7.96 -51.30
CA ARG A 508 3.59 7.69 -52.11
C ARG A 508 4.77 7.14 -51.31
N GLU A 509 4.51 6.49 -50.18
CA GLU A 509 5.54 5.76 -49.44
C GLU A 509 5.74 4.37 -50.03
N CYS A 510 6.98 3.92 -50.13
CA CYS A 510 7.26 2.52 -50.47
C CYS A 510 7.20 1.67 -49.20
N VAL A 511 6.29 0.69 -49.17
CA VAL A 511 6.12 -0.25 -48.05
C VAL A 511 6.23 -1.69 -48.53
N TRP A 512 6.76 -2.57 -47.68
CA TRP A 512 6.92 -3.99 -47.99
C TRP A 512 5.80 -4.82 -47.37
N ILE A 513 4.98 -5.46 -48.19
CA ILE A 513 3.82 -6.24 -47.75
C ILE A 513 3.92 -7.69 -48.16
N CYS A 514 3.31 -8.58 -47.38
CA CYS A 514 3.32 -10.01 -47.66
C CYS A 514 2.49 -10.36 -48.91
N SER A 515 2.74 -11.54 -49.48
CA SER A 515 1.99 -12.06 -50.65
C SER A 515 0.47 -11.96 -50.49
N LYS A 516 -0.05 -12.26 -49.28
CA LYS A 516 -1.48 -12.17 -48.97
C LYS A 516 -2.00 -10.73 -49.09
N HIS A 517 -1.40 -9.79 -48.37
CA HIS A 517 -1.82 -8.39 -48.42
C HIS A 517 -1.59 -7.78 -49.80
N ARG A 518 -0.57 -8.23 -50.54
CA ARG A 518 -0.37 -7.80 -51.93
C ARG A 518 -1.56 -8.18 -52.80
N ARG A 519 -2.07 -9.41 -52.69
CA ARG A 519 -3.27 -9.84 -53.44
C ARG A 519 -4.48 -9.00 -53.06
N GLU A 520 -4.75 -8.81 -51.77
CA GLU A 520 -5.89 -8.01 -51.28
C GLU A 520 -5.81 -6.54 -51.72
N TYR A 521 -4.62 -5.93 -51.60
CA TYR A 521 -4.36 -4.57 -52.03
C TYR A 521 -4.51 -4.42 -53.55
N HIS A 522 -3.97 -5.38 -54.31
CA HIS A 522 -4.06 -5.40 -55.77
C HIS A 522 -5.50 -5.59 -56.26
N GLU A 523 -6.26 -6.51 -55.67
CA GLU A 523 -7.67 -6.73 -56.00
C GLU A 523 -8.49 -5.45 -55.77
N SER A 524 -8.26 -4.75 -54.66
CA SER A 524 -8.99 -3.52 -54.37
C SER A 524 -8.58 -2.34 -55.25
N THR A 525 -7.29 -2.13 -55.48
CA THR A 525 -6.82 -1.06 -56.39
C THR A 525 -7.28 -1.32 -57.82
N MET A 526 -7.28 -2.58 -58.25
CA MET A 526 -7.86 -3.00 -59.54
C MET A 526 -9.37 -2.73 -59.60
N GLN A 527 -10.11 -3.04 -58.53
CA GLN A 527 -11.55 -2.79 -58.48
C GLN A 527 -11.87 -1.29 -58.53
N GLN A 528 -11.11 -0.45 -57.82
CA GLN A 528 -11.25 1.01 -57.89
C GLN A 528 -10.96 1.55 -59.30
N LEU A 529 -9.91 1.04 -59.95
CA LEU A 529 -9.59 1.39 -61.33
C LEU A 529 -10.72 0.98 -62.29
N LYS A 530 -11.28 -0.22 -62.13
CA LYS A 530 -12.43 -0.70 -62.93
C LYS A 530 -13.65 0.20 -62.76
N GLU A 531 -14.03 0.50 -61.52
CA GLU A 531 -15.14 1.39 -61.20
C GLU A 531 -14.92 2.78 -61.81
N TYR A 532 -13.70 3.31 -61.73
CA TYR A 532 -13.34 4.57 -62.34
C TYR A 532 -13.46 4.54 -63.88
N ILE A 533 -12.98 3.47 -64.53
CA ILE A 533 -13.08 3.31 -65.98
C ILE A 533 -14.55 3.25 -66.41
N ILE A 534 -15.37 2.47 -65.70
CA ILE A 534 -16.80 2.31 -66.00
C ILE A 534 -17.56 3.63 -65.78
N ALA A 535 -17.23 4.39 -64.75
CA ALA A 535 -17.85 5.68 -64.46
C ALA A 535 -17.57 6.77 -65.52
N ASN A 536 -16.63 6.52 -66.44
CA ASN A 536 -16.27 7.41 -67.55
C ASN A 536 -16.47 6.72 -68.91
N ASP A 537 -17.50 5.87 -69.01
CA ASP A 537 -17.92 5.15 -70.22
C ASP A 537 -16.81 4.29 -70.88
N GLY A 538 -15.78 3.95 -70.11
CA GLY A 538 -14.70 3.09 -70.54
C GLY A 538 -15.01 1.60 -70.41
N LYS A 539 -14.14 0.78 -71.01
CA LYS A 539 -14.21 -0.69 -70.94
C LYS A 539 -12.87 -1.24 -70.44
N PHE A 540 -12.94 -2.12 -69.45
CA PHE A 540 -11.77 -2.82 -68.91
C PHE A 540 -11.87 -4.33 -69.19
N ASN A 541 -10.92 -4.87 -69.93
CA ASN A 541 -10.77 -6.31 -70.11
C ASN A 541 -9.79 -6.85 -69.06
N THR A 542 -10.32 -7.57 -68.07
CA THR A 542 -9.53 -8.11 -66.95
C THR A 542 -8.54 -9.18 -67.41
N GLU A 543 -8.91 -10.05 -68.36
CA GLU A 543 -8.07 -11.15 -68.81
C GLU A 543 -6.87 -10.67 -69.63
N ALA A 544 -7.09 -9.67 -70.49
CA ALA A 544 -6.06 -9.12 -71.36
C ALA A 544 -5.30 -7.93 -70.74
N GLY A 545 -5.69 -7.47 -69.55
CA GLY A 545 -5.13 -6.26 -68.93
C GLY A 545 -5.25 -5.02 -69.81
N LYS A 546 -6.31 -4.94 -70.63
CA LYS A 546 -6.51 -3.86 -71.62
C LYS A 546 -7.59 -2.90 -71.17
N THR A 547 -7.31 -1.60 -71.32
CA THR A 547 -8.25 -0.53 -70.98
C THR A 547 -8.53 0.34 -72.21
N ASN A 548 -9.81 0.58 -72.49
CA ASN A 548 -10.27 1.59 -73.44
C ASN A 548 -11.04 2.66 -72.65
N ILE A 549 -10.57 3.90 -72.65
CA ILE A 549 -11.23 5.01 -71.96
C ILE A 549 -11.02 6.30 -72.76
N THR A 550 -12.06 7.14 -72.81
CA THR A 550 -11.97 8.49 -73.37
C THR A 550 -11.67 9.46 -72.24
N ILE A 551 -10.61 10.26 -72.40
CA ILE A 551 -10.20 11.23 -71.37
C ILE A 551 -10.48 12.63 -71.88
N GLU A 552 -11.50 13.27 -71.32
CA GLU A 552 -12.04 14.55 -71.82
C GLU A 552 -11.47 15.79 -71.10
N SER A 553 -10.64 15.59 -70.07
CA SER A 553 -10.00 16.70 -69.33
C SER A 553 -8.72 16.28 -68.63
N ASP A 554 -7.84 17.25 -68.38
CA ASP A 554 -6.61 17.05 -67.59
C ASP A 554 -6.89 16.55 -66.17
N ALA A 555 -7.97 17.02 -65.54
CA ALA A 555 -8.36 16.57 -64.21
C ALA A 555 -8.68 15.06 -64.19
N LEU A 556 -9.36 14.58 -65.23
CA LEU A 556 -9.67 13.17 -65.41
C LEU A 556 -8.42 12.35 -65.77
N ALA A 557 -7.55 12.90 -66.62
CA ALA A 557 -6.27 12.31 -66.99
C ALA A 557 -5.41 12.06 -65.73
N ASN A 558 -5.25 13.09 -64.90
CA ASN A 558 -4.44 13.02 -63.69
C ASN A 558 -4.96 11.97 -62.70
N ARG A 559 -6.28 11.92 -62.48
CA ARG A 559 -6.89 10.90 -61.60
C ARG A 559 -6.74 9.49 -62.18
N PHE A 560 -6.90 9.34 -63.50
CA PHE A 560 -6.73 8.06 -64.18
C PHE A 560 -5.27 7.56 -64.09
N TYR A 561 -4.29 8.42 -64.36
CA TYR A 561 -2.88 8.06 -64.27
C TYR A 561 -2.44 7.80 -62.82
N ASP A 562 -2.99 8.52 -61.84
CA ASP A 562 -2.75 8.23 -60.42
C ASP A 562 -3.33 6.86 -60.01
N ALA A 563 -4.53 6.51 -60.49
CA ALA A 563 -5.12 5.19 -60.28
C ALA A 563 -4.32 4.09 -61.00
N MET A 564 -3.88 4.35 -62.23
CA MET A 564 -3.06 3.43 -63.02
C MET A 564 -1.68 3.20 -62.41
N GLY A 565 -1.02 4.24 -61.89
CA GLY A 565 0.29 4.12 -61.23
C GLY A 565 0.28 3.18 -60.03
N LYS A 566 -0.89 3.00 -59.40
CA LYS A 566 -1.10 2.04 -58.30
C LYS A 566 -1.28 0.60 -58.80
N VAL A 567 -1.66 0.41 -60.06
CA VAL A 567 -1.97 -0.88 -60.67
C VAL A 567 -0.90 -1.25 -61.71
N ARG A 568 0.11 -2.04 -61.31
CA ARG A 568 1.23 -2.47 -62.19
C ARG A 568 0.84 -3.52 -63.26
N TRP A 569 -0.45 -3.67 -63.61
CA TRP A 569 -0.96 -4.78 -64.42
C TRP A 569 -1.64 -4.39 -65.74
N ILE A 570 -1.69 -3.10 -66.08
CA ILE A 570 -2.19 -2.66 -67.39
C ILE A 570 -1.12 -2.94 -68.45
N GLN A 571 -1.44 -3.82 -69.40
CA GLN A 571 -0.51 -4.22 -70.47
C GLN A 571 -0.63 -3.32 -71.70
N SER A 572 -1.85 -2.83 -71.98
CA SER A 572 -2.07 -1.88 -73.07
C SER A 572 -3.17 -0.89 -72.73
N LEU A 573 -2.92 0.38 -73.02
CA LEU A 573 -3.85 1.48 -72.91
C LEU A 573 -4.21 1.97 -74.31
N ASN A 574 -5.51 1.99 -74.63
CA ASN A 574 -6.02 2.70 -75.81
C ASN A 574 -6.78 3.93 -75.31
N ASN A 575 -6.12 5.08 -75.34
CA ASN A 575 -6.70 6.36 -74.94
C ASN A 575 -7.18 7.11 -76.17
N GLN A 576 -8.47 7.46 -76.20
CA GLN A 576 -8.97 8.46 -77.14
C GLN A 576 -8.95 9.80 -76.41
N TRP A 577 -8.05 10.69 -76.82
CA TRP A 577 -8.02 12.06 -76.35
C TRP A 577 -8.92 12.91 -77.26
N SER A 578 -10.04 13.36 -76.72
CA SER A 578 -10.88 14.38 -77.35
C SER A 578 -10.35 15.75 -76.93
N LEU A 579 -9.49 16.34 -77.75
CA LEU A 579 -9.06 17.72 -77.58
C LEU A 579 -10.29 18.63 -77.68
N THR A 580 -10.67 19.27 -76.57
CA THR A 580 -11.71 20.29 -76.58
C THR A 580 -11.08 21.66 -76.86
N ALA A 581 -11.87 22.62 -77.36
CA ALA A 581 -11.39 23.98 -77.62
C ALA A 581 -10.90 24.73 -76.35
N LEU A 582 -11.19 24.19 -75.16
CA LEU A 582 -10.70 24.69 -73.87
C LEU A 582 -9.23 24.27 -73.62
N ASP A 583 -8.80 23.13 -74.15
CA ASP A 583 -7.44 22.60 -74.00
C ASP A 583 -6.43 23.33 -74.92
N LEU A 584 -6.93 24.02 -75.94
CA LEU A 584 -6.16 24.84 -76.89
C LEU A 584 -5.94 26.30 -76.42
N LYS A 585 -6.28 26.63 -75.16
CA LYS A 585 -6.12 27.99 -74.59
C LYS A 585 -4.93 28.16 -73.63
N LEU A 586 -4.03 27.19 -73.56
CA LEU A 586 -2.68 27.32 -73.01
C LEU A 586 -1.70 27.62 -74.15
#